data_AF-A0A263DHZ7-F1
#
_entry.id   AF-A0A263DHZ7-F1
#
_cell.length_a   1.000
_cell.length_b   1.000
_cell.length_c   1.000
_cell.angle_alpha   90.00
_cell.angle_beta   90.00
_cell.angle_gamma   90.00
#
_symmetry.space_group_name_H-M   'P 1'
#
loop_
_entity.id
_entity.type
_entity.pdbx_description
1 polymer ?
#
loop_
_entity_poly.entity_id
_entity_poly.type
_entity_poly.pdbx_seq_one_letter_code
_entity_poly.pdbx_strand_id
1 'polypeptide(L)'
;MALTPVYRLGDYILVTLLARDGSASQPEVVDGIRQDTRLDLTVEDLEETELEEEAGARPEIWVRRLYVALRRLIAAQWVRVDSRRWELTAAGRSVAQEAQERIAAPGERATVTKQPEDRTLVRPSVMAEPLLDPDERARMGLPVDDAAVIPVLVELNVRYPGGVVEALGRLREVVGAGPGRVDPLTEDLVAMRLSMNDVRALLQRDAAGAPTLRERAIHRVWPDFPVQPLIDSSCRAVKADAARRAFSALGDGVVWAVVDSGIDRTHPHFQHGLTVDHEDVRDMHRDFTVSLEPGPETAGSALVDERGHGTHVAGIIAGTAPPVDSAVRVEVLRDQFADAEQGAPGTVAQRTFDRELLAGIAPRARLVSLKALPPEEDAESSRVIAALRYVRRVNAASDRLMRIHGVNISIGYEFDPKWFACGQSPLCREVDRLVRTGVVVVVAAGNTGYGRLSAFVRQTNTGIGMTINDPGNAERAITVGATHRDRPHTYGVSYFSSKGPTGDGRAKPDLVAPGERIASCAAGATAAARMAGGRPPHVALYVEESGTSMAAPHVSGAVAAFLSVRPEFVGQPERVKTIFCRTATALGRERYFEGAGLVDLMRALQSV
;
A
#
# COMPACT_ATOMS: atom_id res chain seq x y z
N MET A 1 0.39 -17.64 -31.55
CA MET A 1 -0.04 -16.40 -30.88
C MET A 1 -1.08 -15.70 -31.75
N ALA A 2 -2.34 -15.61 -31.31
CA ALA A 2 -3.33 -14.80 -31.99
C ALA A 2 -2.98 -13.32 -31.77
N LEU A 3 -2.52 -12.63 -32.83
CA LEU A 3 -2.19 -11.21 -32.79
C LEU A 3 -3.47 -10.41 -32.47
N THR A 4 -3.48 -9.69 -31.36
CA THR A 4 -4.60 -8.80 -31.00
C THR A 4 -4.82 -7.74 -32.10
N PRO A 5 -6.06 -7.20 -32.25
CA PRO A 5 -6.42 -6.25 -33.31
C PRO A 5 -5.49 -5.02 -33.43
N VAL A 6 -4.82 -4.66 -32.33
CA VAL A 6 -3.89 -3.51 -32.24
C VAL A 6 -2.54 -3.80 -32.93
N TYR A 7 -2.07 -5.05 -32.99
CA TYR A 7 -0.81 -5.38 -33.68
C TYR A 7 -0.96 -5.32 -35.21
N ARG A 8 -2.10 -5.77 -35.75
CA ARG A 8 -2.38 -5.64 -37.19
C ARG A 8 -2.43 -4.19 -37.63
N LEU A 9 -2.98 -3.29 -36.81
CA LEU A 9 -3.06 -1.87 -37.14
C LEU A 9 -1.66 -1.23 -37.30
N GLY A 10 -0.67 -1.68 -36.51
CA GLY A 10 0.72 -1.25 -36.65
C GLY A 10 1.35 -1.71 -37.96
N ASP A 11 1.13 -2.97 -38.36
CA ASP A 11 1.60 -3.51 -39.64
C ASP A 11 0.99 -2.75 -40.83
N TYR A 12 -0.31 -2.41 -40.78
CA TYR A 12 -0.95 -1.60 -41.82
C TYR A 12 -0.36 -0.18 -41.91
N ILE A 13 -0.08 0.49 -40.78
CA ILE A 13 0.57 1.81 -40.79
C ILE A 13 1.94 1.73 -41.47
N LEU A 14 2.74 0.71 -41.14
CA LEU A 14 4.08 0.52 -41.71
C LEU A 14 4.02 0.28 -43.22
N VAL A 15 3.10 -0.57 -43.68
CA VAL A 15 2.95 -0.89 -45.11
C VAL A 15 2.40 0.30 -45.90
N THR A 16 1.42 1.04 -45.37
CA THR A 16 0.92 2.26 -46.02
C THR A 16 2.00 3.35 -46.12
N LEU A 17 2.86 3.48 -45.09
CA LEU A 17 4.01 4.40 -45.16
C LEU A 17 5.04 3.93 -46.18
N LEU A 18 5.31 2.63 -46.25
CA LEU A 18 6.25 2.04 -47.21
C LEU A 18 5.78 2.23 -48.66
N ALA A 19 4.47 2.09 -48.92
CA ALA A 19 3.85 2.32 -50.23
C ALA A 19 3.87 3.81 -50.66
N ARG A 20 4.14 4.74 -49.74
CA ARG A 20 4.23 6.18 -49.99
C ARG A 20 5.66 6.72 -49.79
N ASP A 21 6.64 6.00 -50.33
CA ASP A 21 8.08 6.33 -50.28
C ASP A 21 8.68 6.51 -48.87
N GLY A 22 7.96 6.05 -47.83
CA GLY A 22 8.34 6.17 -46.44
C GLY A 22 7.96 7.50 -45.77
N SER A 23 7.08 8.32 -46.36
CA SER A 23 6.57 9.55 -45.73
C SER A 23 5.13 9.89 -46.15
N ALA A 24 4.21 10.00 -45.19
CA ALA A 24 2.82 10.37 -45.45
C ALA A 24 2.19 11.17 -44.30
N SER A 25 1.16 11.96 -44.59
CA SER A 25 0.35 12.65 -43.58
C SER A 25 -0.65 11.70 -42.91
N GLN A 26 -1.13 12.04 -41.71
CA GLN A 26 -2.10 11.21 -40.99
C GLN A 26 -3.37 10.88 -41.82
N PRO A 27 -4.01 11.83 -42.52
CA PRO A 27 -5.17 11.53 -43.37
C PRO A 27 -4.84 10.54 -44.50
N GLU A 28 -3.65 10.67 -45.10
CA GLU A 28 -3.20 9.79 -46.17
C GLU A 28 -2.95 8.35 -45.72
N VAL A 29 -2.43 8.18 -44.50
CA VAL A 29 -2.26 6.86 -43.88
C VAL A 29 -3.62 6.25 -43.56
N VAL A 30 -4.53 7.06 -43.03
CA VAL A 30 -5.91 6.64 -42.70
C VAL A 30 -6.65 6.14 -43.94
N ASP A 31 -6.58 6.90 -45.04
CA ASP A 31 -7.26 6.54 -46.28
C ASP A 31 -6.64 5.30 -46.95
N GLY A 32 -5.31 5.16 -46.89
CA GLY A 32 -4.63 3.95 -47.38
C GLY A 32 -5.05 2.69 -46.64
N ILE A 33 -5.15 2.75 -45.30
CA ILE A 33 -5.62 1.62 -44.49
C ILE A 33 -7.07 1.27 -44.85
N ARG A 34 -7.93 2.27 -45.07
CA ARG A 34 -9.34 2.05 -45.44
C ARG A 34 -9.48 1.38 -46.81
N GLN A 35 -8.64 1.74 -47.78
CA GLN A 35 -8.66 1.15 -49.12
C GLN A 35 -8.16 -0.30 -49.15
N ASP A 36 -7.15 -0.64 -48.34
CA ASP A 36 -6.54 -1.97 -48.34
C ASP A 36 -7.28 -3.03 -47.48
N THR A 37 -8.05 -2.64 -46.47
CA THR A 37 -8.51 -3.59 -45.44
C THR A 37 -9.94 -4.13 -45.57
N ARG A 38 -10.82 -3.53 -46.38
CA ARG A 38 -12.27 -3.88 -46.44
C ARG A 38 -12.88 -4.22 -45.06
N LEU A 39 -12.52 -3.45 -44.03
CA LEU A 39 -13.06 -3.62 -42.67
C LEU A 39 -14.50 -3.07 -42.65
N ASP A 40 -15.49 -3.93 -42.91
CA ASP A 40 -16.89 -3.67 -42.56
C ASP A 40 -17.06 -3.88 -41.05
N LEU A 41 -17.44 -2.83 -40.32
CA LEU A 41 -17.77 -2.90 -38.90
C LEU A 41 -19.30 -2.75 -38.75
N THR A 42 -19.95 -3.77 -38.19
CA THR A 42 -21.39 -3.77 -37.93
C THR A 42 -21.73 -3.01 -36.64
N VAL A 43 -22.98 -2.57 -36.54
CA VAL A 43 -23.57 -1.75 -35.46
C VAL A 43 -23.52 -2.42 -34.07
N GLU A 44 -23.15 -3.71 -33.97
CA GLU A 44 -23.08 -4.48 -32.72
C GLU A 44 -21.84 -4.19 -31.85
N ASP A 45 -20.91 -3.35 -32.30
CA ASP A 45 -19.75 -2.87 -31.51
C ASP A 45 -20.04 -1.54 -30.74
N LEU A 46 -21.30 -1.10 -30.72
CA LEU A 46 -21.76 0.11 -30.02
C LEU A 46 -22.54 -0.26 -28.75
N GLU A 47 -21.86 -0.32 -27.60
CA GLU A 47 -22.53 -0.14 -26.31
C GLU A 47 -22.38 1.31 -25.84
N GLU A 48 -23.54 1.85 -25.45
CA GLU A 48 -23.86 3.23 -25.11
C GLU A 48 -23.06 3.78 -23.93
N THR A 49 -22.68 5.05 -24.04
CA THR A 49 -22.57 5.94 -22.88
C THR A 49 -23.13 7.30 -23.27
N GLU A 50 -24.42 7.50 -23.00
CA GLU A 50 -25.00 8.83 -22.73
C GLU A 50 -24.70 9.15 -21.25
N LEU A 51 -24.31 10.35 -20.82
CA LEU A 51 -24.88 11.66 -21.15
C LEU A 51 -23.85 12.82 -21.11
N GLU A 52 -24.10 13.78 -22.02
CA GLU A 52 -24.00 15.27 -22.01
C GLU A 52 -22.65 15.94 -21.66
N GLU A 53 -21.87 16.42 -22.65
CA GLU A 53 -21.90 17.74 -23.35
C GLU A 53 -21.31 18.89 -22.47
N GLU A 54 -20.16 19.49 -22.82
CA GLU A 54 -20.04 20.51 -23.87
C GLU A 54 -18.70 20.50 -24.66
N ALA A 55 -18.85 20.71 -25.97
CA ALA A 55 -17.99 21.40 -26.94
C ALA A 55 -16.52 20.96 -27.19
N GLY A 56 -16.32 20.25 -28.31
CA GLY A 56 -15.14 20.44 -29.17
C GLY A 56 -14.43 19.17 -29.67
N ALA A 57 -15.02 18.45 -30.63
CA ALA A 57 -14.44 17.38 -31.45
C ALA A 57 -13.91 16.12 -30.71
N ARG A 58 -14.78 15.11 -30.53
CA ARG A 58 -14.39 13.76 -30.12
C ARG A 58 -13.72 13.03 -31.31
N PRO A 59 -12.46 12.58 -31.24
CA PRO A 59 -11.92 11.69 -32.25
C PRO A 59 -12.66 10.34 -32.18
N GLU A 60 -13.14 9.84 -33.32
CA GLU A 60 -13.70 8.49 -33.46
C GLU A 60 -12.83 7.47 -32.70
N ILE A 61 -13.44 6.46 -32.05
CA ILE A 61 -12.74 5.39 -31.31
C ILE A 61 -11.57 4.78 -32.13
N TRP A 62 -11.71 4.80 -33.45
CA TRP A 62 -10.69 4.39 -34.42
C TRP A 62 -9.42 5.26 -34.38
N VAL A 63 -9.53 6.59 -34.25
CA VAL A 63 -8.39 7.52 -34.11
C VAL A 63 -7.61 7.23 -32.83
N ARG A 64 -8.27 6.86 -31.73
CA ARG A 64 -7.59 6.44 -30.50
C ARG A 64 -6.76 5.17 -30.71
N ARG A 65 -7.30 4.17 -31.41
CA ARG A 65 -6.57 2.92 -31.71
C ARG A 65 -5.39 3.15 -32.65
N LEU A 66 -5.57 3.99 -33.68
CA LEU A 66 -4.50 4.41 -34.59
C LEU A 66 -3.37 5.14 -33.84
N TYR A 67 -3.74 6.02 -32.91
CA TYR A 67 -2.78 6.76 -32.09
C TYR A 67 -2.00 5.85 -31.13
N VAL A 68 -2.65 4.84 -30.54
CA VAL A 68 -1.98 3.84 -29.69
C VAL A 68 -1.00 2.99 -30.51
N ALA A 69 -1.38 2.56 -31.70
CA ALA A 69 -0.49 1.83 -32.61
C ALA A 69 0.71 2.70 -33.02
N LEU A 70 0.47 3.94 -33.43
CA LEU A 70 1.51 4.90 -33.81
C LEU A 70 2.50 5.17 -32.67
N ARG A 71 2.04 5.37 -31.42
CA ARG A 71 2.93 5.57 -30.27
C ARG A 71 3.88 4.41 -30.06
N ARG A 72 3.45 3.18 -30.32
CA ARG A 72 4.31 1.99 -30.24
C ARG A 72 5.36 1.98 -31.34
N LEU A 73 4.99 2.33 -32.57
CA LEU A 73 5.93 2.45 -33.69
C LEU A 73 6.98 3.56 -33.46
N ILE A 74 6.58 4.67 -32.82
CA ILE A 74 7.50 5.74 -32.41
C ILE A 74 8.43 5.27 -31.29
N ALA A 75 7.88 4.59 -30.26
CA ALA A 75 8.67 4.06 -29.16
C ALA A 75 9.71 3.01 -29.62
N ALA A 76 9.36 2.21 -30.64
CA ALA A 76 10.26 1.26 -31.27
C ALA A 76 11.24 1.92 -32.27
N GLN A 77 11.19 3.24 -32.44
CA GLN A 77 11.99 4.01 -33.40
C GLN A 77 11.81 3.58 -34.87
N TRP A 78 10.67 3.00 -35.23
CA TRP A 78 10.35 2.59 -36.60
C TRP A 78 9.69 3.71 -37.39
N VAL A 79 8.92 4.57 -36.72
CA VAL A 79 8.28 5.74 -37.31
C VAL A 79 8.68 6.99 -36.55
N ARG A 80 9.07 8.04 -37.28
CA ARG A 80 9.28 9.38 -36.77
C ARG A 80 8.10 10.25 -37.18
N VAL A 81 7.61 11.08 -36.26
CA VAL A 81 6.51 12.02 -36.53
C VAL A 81 7.06 13.43 -36.46
N ASP A 82 6.97 14.15 -37.57
CA ASP A 82 7.07 15.61 -37.60
C ASP A 82 5.65 16.20 -37.52
N SER A 83 5.54 17.45 -37.12
CA SER A 83 4.33 18.27 -36.92
C SER A 83 3.23 18.10 -37.98
N ARG A 84 3.52 17.57 -39.18
CA ARG A 84 2.53 17.28 -40.24
C ARG A 84 2.70 15.93 -40.97
N ARG A 85 3.74 15.12 -40.69
CA ARG A 85 4.03 13.89 -41.46
C ARG A 85 4.61 12.77 -40.59
N TRP A 86 4.33 11.54 -40.97
CA TRP A 86 4.89 10.31 -40.40
C TRP A 86 5.89 9.75 -41.38
N GLU A 87 7.07 9.39 -40.90
CA GLU A 87 8.22 8.99 -41.72
C GLU A 87 8.82 7.67 -41.21
N LEU A 88 9.15 6.75 -42.12
CA LEU A 88 9.86 5.53 -41.77
C LEU A 88 11.35 5.80 -41.56
N THR A 89 11.86 5.35 -40.42
CA THR A 89 13.31 5.30 -40.17
C THR A 89 13.95 4.18 -40.98
N ALA A 90 15.29 4.13 -41.03
CA ALA A 90 16.01 3.04 -41.69
C ALA A 90 15.64 1.66 -41.09
N ALA A 91 15.52 1.59 -39.75
CA ALA A 91 15.03 0.39 -39.06
C ALA A 91 13.56 0.09 -39.39
N GLY A 92 12.71 1.12 -39.47
CA GLY A 92 11.30 0.99 -39.81
C GLY A 92 11.04 0.45 -41.21
N ARG A 93 11.92 0.73 -42.19
CA ARG A 93 11.78 0.19 -43.56
C ARG A 93 11.95 -1.33 -43.62
N SER A 94 12.91 -1.88 -42.87
CA SER A 94 13.10 -3.34 -42.77
C SER A 94 11.86 -4.01 -42.16
N VAL A 95 11.35 -3.44 -41.07
CA VAL A 95 10.17 -3.97 -40.37
C VAL A 95 8.90 -3.80 -41.22
N ALA A 96 8.82 -2.75 -42.03
CA ALA A 96 7.71 -2.53 -42.96
C ALA A 96 7.72 -3.54 -44.14
N GLN A 97 8.89 -3.97 -44.60
CA GLN A 97 9.01 -5.03 -45.61
C GLN A 97 8.55 -6.38 -45.05
N GLU A 98 8.98 -6.72 -43.83
CA GLU A 98 8.48 -7.91 -43.13
C GLU A 98 6.96 -7.81 -42.83
N ALA A 99 6.45 -6.62 -42.54
CA ALA A 99 5.02 -6.38 -42.35
C ALA A 99 4.25 -6.60 -43.67
N GLN A 100 4.83 -6.20 -44.81
CA GLN A 100 4.25 -6.45 -46.13
C GLN A 100 4.16 -7.95 -46.42
N GLU A 101 5.17 -8.73 -46.03
CA GLU A 101 5.14 -10.19 -46.12
C GLU A 101 4.10 -10.80 -45.16
N ARG A 102 3.97 -10.29 -43.93
CA ARG A 102 2.93 -10.72 -42.97
C ARG A 102 1.50 -10.43 -43.45
N ILE A 103 1.29 -9.34 -44.19
CA ILE A 103 -0.01 -8.97 -44.78
C ILE A 103 -0.27 -9.73 -46.07
N ALA A 104 0.76 -9.94 -46.91
CA ALA A 104 0.65 -10.61 -48.20
C ALA A 104 0.64 -12.15 -48.11
N ALA A 105 1.11 -12.72 -47.00
CA ALA A 105 0.96 -14.14 -46.73
C ALA A 105 -0.53 -14.48 -46.84
N PRO A 106 -0.93 -15.43 -47.72
CA PRO A 106 -2.32 -15.83 -47.84
C PRO A 106 -2.74 -16.29 -46.46
N GLY A 107 -3.57 -15.47 -45.81
CA GLY A 107 -4.18 -15.85 -44.57
C GLY A 107 -4.78 -17.23 -44.82
N GLU A 108 -4.37 -18.22 -44.04
CA GLU A 108 -5.36 -19.14 -43.54
C GLU A 108 -6.49 -18.23 -43.03
N ARG A 109 -7.49 -18.01 -43.89
CA ARG A 109 -8.85 -18.02 -43.43
C ARG A 109 -8.89 -19.35 -42.69
N ALA A 110 -8.71 -19.27 -41.38
CA ALA A 110 -9.47 -20.12 -40.51
C ALA A 110 -10.91 -19.90 -40.97
N THR A 111 -11.33 -20.70 -41.95
CA THR A 111 -12.63 -21.32 -41.84
C THR A 111 -12.75 -21.64 -40.37
N VAL A 112 -13.87 -21.24 -39.79
CA VAL A 112 -14.41 -21.94 -38.64
C VAL A 112 -14.76 -23.35 -39.14
N THR A 113 -13.76 -24.10 -39.61
CA THR A 113 -13.74 -25.54 -39.59
C THR A 113 -13.76 -25.83 -38.12
N LYS A 114 -14.92 -26.28 -37.64
CA LYS A 114 -15.00 -27.14 -36.48
C LYS A 114 -13.80 -28.10 -36.56
N GLN A 115 -12.78 -27.83 -35.76
CA GLN A 115 -11.65 -28.69 -35.52
C GLN A 115 -11.36 -28.62 -34.03
N PRO A 116 -11.06 -29.76 -33.42
CA PRO A 116 -11.93 -30.89 -33.15
C PRO A 116 -12.68 -30.63 -31.82
N GLU A 117 -13.61 -31.50 -31.44
CA GLU A 117 -14.53 -31.38 -30.30
C GLU A 117 -13.87 -31.36 -28.88
N ASP A 118 -12.59 -30.99 -28.76
CA ASP A 118 -11.77 -31.22 -27.57
C ASP A 118 -11.35 -29.95 -26.77
N ARG A 119 -11.79 -28.75 -27.17
CA ARG A 119 -11.44 -27.48 -26.49
C ARG A 119 -12.61 -26.71 -25.89
N THR A 120 -13.67 -27.40 -25.49
CA THR A 120 -14.92 -26.77 -25.02
C THR A 120 -14.99 -26.48 -23.51
N LEU A 121 -13.93 -26.71 -22.72
CA LEU A 121 -14.06 -26.79 -21.26
C LEU A 121 -13.12 -25.90 -20.44
N VAL A 122 -12.27 -25.12 -21.11
CA VAL A 122 -11.31 -24.21 -20.46
C VAL A 122 -11.68 -22.76 -20.81
N ARG A 123 -12.60 -22.16 -20.04
CA ARG A 123 -12.95 -20.74 -20.15
C ARG A 123 -12.31 -19.94 -19.01
N PRO A 124 -11.92 -18.66 -19.22
CA PRO A 124 -11.45 -17.75 -18.15
C PRO A 124 -12.43 -17.56 -16.98
N SER A 125 -13.70 -17.95 -17.17
CA SER A 125 -14.73 -17.91 -16.15
C SER A 125 -14.58 -18.99 -15.07
N VAL A 126 -13.87 -20.10 -15.35
CA VAL A 126 -13.73 -21.25 -14.44
C VAL A 126 -12.27 -21.46 -14.01
N MET A 127 -11.29 -21.17 -14.86
CA MET A 127 -9.89 -21.10 -14.44
C MET A 127 -9.45 -19.66 -14.36
N ALA A 128 -8.78 -19.29 -13.26
CA ALA A 128 -8.14 -17.99 -13.16
C ALA A 128 -7.09 -17.82 -14.28
N GLU A 129 -7.00 -16.60 -14.82
CA GLU A 129 -6.07 -16.22 -15.89
C GLU A 129 -4.60 -16.64 -15.66
N PRO A 130 -4.07 -16.60 -14.42
CA PRO A 130 -2.72 -17.09 -14.13
C PRO A 130 -2.51 -18.58 -14.39
N LEU A 131 -3.56 -19.42 -14.43
CA LEU A 131 -3.45 -20.84 -14.78
C LEU A 131 -3.51 -21.06 -16.30
N LEU A 132 -4.00 -20.07 -17.06
CA LEU A 132 -4.23 -20.17 -18.49
C LEU A 132 -3.04 -19.68 -19.33
N ASP A 133 -2.26 -18.74 -18.79
CA ASP A 133 -1.13 -18.12 -19.47
C ASP A 133 0.23 -18.55 -18.85
N PRO A 134 1.06 -19.31 -19.57
CA PRO A 134 2.43 -19.66 -19.17
C PRO A 134 3.30 -18.44 -18.82
N ASP A 135 3.11 -17.31 -19.51
CA ASP A 135 3.87 -16.07 -19.27
C ASP A 135 3.40 -15.35 -17.99
N GLU A 136 2.12 -15.45 -17.63
CA GLU A 136 1.63 -15.03 -16.30
C GLU A 136 2.11 -15.98 -15.20
N ARG A 137 2.17 -17.30 -15.42
CA ARG A 137 2.77 -18.25 -14.45
C ARG A 137 4.22 -17.93 -14.17
N ALA A 138 5.00 -17.68 -15.23
CA ALA A 138 6.40 -17.25 -15.11
C ALA A 138 6.52 -15.96 -14.31
N ARG A 139 5.69 -14.94 -14.59
CA ARG A 139 5.65 -13.67 -13.85
C ARG A 139 5.25 -13.84 -12.39
N MET A 140 4.42 -14.84 -12.08
CA MET A 140 3.93 -15.13 -10.73
C MET A 140 4.76 -16.17 -9.97
N GLY A 141 5.91 -16.59 -10.52
CA GLY A 141 6.83 -17.52 -9.85
C GLY A 141 6.33 -18.97 -9.77
N LEU A 142 5.37 -19.34 -10.60
CA LEU A 142 4.85 -20.71 -10.72
C LEU A 142 5.55 -21.45 -11.88
N PRO A 143 5.67 -22.79 -11.81
CA PRO A 143 6.15 -23.59 -12.93
C PRO A 143 5.38 -23.32 -14.23
N VAL A 144 6.13 -23.02 -15.29
CA VAL A 144 5.60 -22.79 -16.64
C VAL A 144 5.24 -24.11 -17.33
N ASP A 145 5.86 -25.21 -16.91
CA ASP A 145 5.56 -26.56 -17.38
C ASP A 145 4.15 -27.01 -16.93
N ASP A 146 3.35 -27.49 -17.88
CA ASP A 146 1.99 -27.98 -17.62
C ASP A 146 1.96 -29.32 -16.90
N ALA A 147 3.06 -30.08 -16.92
CA ALA A 147 3.21 -31.34 -16.21
C ALA A 147 3.63 -31.16 -14.74
N ALA A 148 4.07 -29.97 -14.35
CA ALA A 148 4.47 -29.67 -12.98
C ALA A 148 3.24 -29.55 -12.06
N VAL A 149 3.27 -30.26 -10.93
CA VAL A 149 2.20 -30.21 -9.92
C VAL A 149 2.32 -28.91 -9.12
N ILE A 150 1.25 -28.11 -9.13
CA ILE A 150 1.13 -26.86 -8.36
C ILE A 150 0.02 -26.99 -7.31
N PRO A 151 0.14 -26.30 -6.17
CA PRO A 151 -0.97 -26.18 -5.24
C PRO A 151 -2.07 -25.29 -5.87
N VAL A 152 -3.33 -25.68 -5.70
CA VAL A 152 -4.52 -25.00 -6.25
C VAL A 152 -5.66 -24.96 -5.24
N LEU A 153 -6.47 -23.90 -5.28
CA LEU A 153 -7.71 -23.78 -4.54
C LEU A 153 -8.89 -23.99 -5.49
N VAL A 154 -9.78 -24.91 -5.14
CA VAL A 154 -11.00 -25.21 -5.88
C VAL A 154 -12.19 -24.65 -5.11
N GLU A 155 -12.87 -23.69 -5.72
CA GLU A 155 -14.09 -23.07 -5.21
C GLU A 155 -15.29 -23.88 -5.69
N LEU A 156 -16.10 -24.34 -4.74
CA LEU A 156 -17.30 -25.13 -4.98
C LEU A 156 -18.46 -24.24 -5.40
N ASN A 157 -19.32 -24.76 -6.27
CA ASN A 157 -20.49 -24.06 -6.72
C ASN A 157 -21.56 -24.01 -5.63
N VAL A 158 -21.68 -22.87 -4.95
CA VAL A 158 -22.71 -22.64 -3.91
C VAL A 158 -24.14 -22.71 -4.43
N ARG A 159 -24.34 -22.63 -5.75
CA ARG A 159 -25.66 -22.77 -6.42
C ARG A 159 -25.90 -24.16 -6.98
N TYR A 160 -25.05 -25.13 -6.64
CA TYR A 160 -25.26 -26.53 -7.02
C TYR A 160 -26.62 -27.01 -6.47
N PRO A 161 -27.44 -27.75 -7.23
CA PRO A 161 -28.80 -28.14 -6.84
C PRO A 161 -28.90 -28.84 -5.47
N GLY A 162 -27.85 -29.57 -5.08
CA GLY A 162 -27.73 -30.26 -3.79
C GLY A 162 -27.03 -29.46 -2.68
N GLY A 163 -26.72 -28.18 -2.92
CA GLY A 163 -25.92 -27.36 -2.02
C GLY A 163 -24.43 -27.74 -2.01
N VAL A 164 -23.66 -27.05 -1.16
CA VAL A 164 -22.20 -27.12 -1.15
C VAL A 164 -21.68 -28.50 -0.71
N VAL A 165 -22.39 -29.17 0.20
CA VAL A 165 -22.02 -30.51 0.71
C VAL A 165 -22.10 -31.56 -0.40
N GLU A 166 -23.17 -31.54 -1.22
CA GLU A 166 -23.27 -32.44 -2.37
C GLU A 166 -22.31 -32.04 -3.50
N ALA A 167 -22.01 -30.75 -3.67
CA ALA A 167 -20.97 -30.30 -4.59
C ALA A 167 -19.58 -30.86 -4.19
N LEU A 168 -19.25 -30.86 -2.90
CA LEU A 168 -18.02 -31.48 -2.38
C LEU A 168 -18.03 -33.00 -2.59
N GLY A 169 -19.18 -33.66 -2.40
CA GLY A 169 -19.37 -35.08 -2.69
C GLY A 169 -19.06 -35.41 -4.15
N ARG A 170 -19.67 -34.66 -5.08
CA ARG A 170 -19.40 -34.75 -6.51
C ARG A 170 -17.95 -34.46 -6.87
N LEU A 171 -17.34 -33.44 -6.26
CA LEU A 171 -15.90 -33.17 -6.46
C LEU A 171 -15.06 -34.39 -6.07
N ARG A 172 -15.33 -35.02 -4.92
CA ARG A 172 -14.64 -36.25 -4.48
C ARG A 172 -14.82 -37.41 -5.45
N GLU A 173 -16.01 -37.58 -6.02
CA GLU A 173 -16.27 -38.59 -7.06
C GLU A 173 -15.50 -38.31 -8.35
N VAL A 174 -15.49 -37.06 -8.80
CA VAL A 174 -14.81 -36.60 -10.02
C VAL A 174 -13.28 -36.65 -9.89
N VAL A 175 -12.76 -36.46 -8.67
CA VAL A 175 -11.35 -36.67 -8.33
C VAL A 175 -11.03 -38.17 -8.25
N GLY A 176 -11.91 -38.96 -7.62
CA GLY A 176 -11.78 -40.42 -7.51
C GLY A 176 -10.44 -40.86 -6.92
N ALA A 177 -9.77 -41.82 -7.56
CA ALA A 177 -8.40 -42.26 -7.24
C ALA A 177 -7.31 -41.47 -8.02
N GLY A 178 -7.67 -40.35 -8.65
CA GLY A 178 -6.76 -39.50 -9.40
C GLY A 178 -5.76 -38.73 -8.52
N PRO A 179 -4.81 -38.00 -9.12
CA PRO A 179 -3.84 -37.21 -8.38
C PRO A 179 -4.54 -36.04 -7.67
N GLY A 180 -4.24 -35.85 -6.38
CA GLY A 180 -4.70 -34.71 -5.58
C GLY A 180 -5.59 -35.11 -4.40
N ARG A 181 -5.08 -34.91 -3.18
CA ARG A 181 -5.88 -35.02 -1.96
C ARG A 181 -6.88 -33.86 -1.91
N VAL A 182 -8.15 -34.16 -1.63
CA VAL A 182 -9.21 -33.17 -1.43
C VAL A 182 -9.18 -32.76 0.05
N ASP A 183 -8.56 -31.61 0.34
CA ASP A 183 -8.48 -31.06 1.70
C ASP A 183 -9.42 -29.86 1.83
N PRO A 184 -10.62 -30.02 2.44
CA PRO A 184 -11.55 -28.91 2.63
C PRO A 184 -10.92 -27.84 3.55
N LEU A 185 -10.93 -26.58 3.12
CA LEU A 185 -10.45 -25.44 3.91
C LEU A 185 -11.61 -24.69 4.59
N THR A 186 -12.69 -24.48 3.85
CA THR A 186 -13.95 -23.87 4.31
C THR A 186 -15.13 -24.67 3.76
N GLU A 187 -16.36 -24.24 4.04
CA GLU A 187 -17.56 -24.91 3.51
C GLU A 187 -17.53 -25.03 1.98
N ASP A 188 -17.03 -24.00 1.29
CA ASP A 188 -17.06 -23.82 -0.17
C ASP A 188 -15.67 -23.85 -0.84
N LEU A 189 -14.58 -24.01 -0.09
CA LEU A 189 -13.22 -23.97 -0.63
C LEU A 189 -12.42 -25.23 -0.28
N VAL A 190 -11.72 -25.77 -1.28
CA VAL A 190 -10.93 -27.00 -1.18
C VAL A 190 -9.50 -26.73 -1.64
N ALA A 191 -8.51 -27.08 -0.83
CA ALA A 191 -7.11 -27.13 -1.24
C ALA A 191 -6.79 -28.45 -1.93
N MET A 192 -6.06 -28.38 -3.04
CA MET A 192 -5.59 -29.53 -3.80
C MET A 192 -4.19 -29.28 -4.37
N ARG A 193 -3.52 -30.34 -4.84
CA ARG A 193 -2.24 -30.24 -5.58
C ARG A 193 -2.39 -30.95 -6.91
N LEU A 194 -2.37 -30.20 -8.00
CA LEU A 194 -2.70 -30.67 -9.35
C LEU A 194 -1.72 -30.11 -10.37
N SER A 195 -1.38 -30.87 -11.42
CA SER A 195 -0.75 -30.29 -12.61
C SER A 195 -1.78 -29.56 -13.47
N MET A 196 -1.35 -28.73 -14.42
CA MET A 196 -2.30 -28.07 -15.35
C MET A 196 -3.07 -29.09 -16.20
N ASN A 197 -2.44 -30.21 -16.53
CA ASN A 197 -3.11 -31.32 -17.22
C ASN A 197 -4.18 -31.96 -16.32
N ASP A 198 -3.91 -32.12 -15.03
CA ASP A 198 -4.88 -32.66 -14.08
C ASP A 198 -6.05 -31.70 -13.85
N VAL A 199 -5.80 -30.39 -13.77
CA VAL A 199 -6.85 -29.36 -13.65
C VAL A 199 -7.78 -29.40 -14.87
N ARG A 200 -7.23 -29.50 -16.08
CA ARG A 200 -8.04 -29.59 -17.31
C ARG A 200 -8.87 -30.88 -17.34
N ALA A 201 -8.26 -32.02 -17.01
CA ALA A 201 -8.95 -33.30 -16.94
C ALA A 201 -10.04 -33.31 -15.86
N LEU A 202 -9.81 -32.68 -14.71
CA LEU A 202 -10.77 -32.53 -13.63
C LEU A 202 -12.01 -31.74 -14.09
N LEU A 203 -11.80 -30.59 -14.72
CA LEU A 203 -12.88 -29.76 -15.25
C LEU A 203 -13.65 -30.46 -16.37
N GLN A 204 -12.96 -31.27 -17.19
CA GLN A 204 -13.59 -32.07 -18.21
C GLN A 204 -14.49 -33.16 -17.62
N ARG A 205 -14.03 -33.84 -16.56
CA ARG A 205 -14.83 -34.85 -15.85
C ARG A 205 -16.01 -34.24 -15.08
N ASP A 206 -15.86 -33.08 -14.45
CA ASP A 206 -16.98 -32.41 -13.75
C ASP A 206 -18.07 -31.97 -14.74
N ALA A 207 -17.66 -31.51 -15.93
CA ALA A 207 -18.58 -31.16 -16.99
C ALA A 207 -19.21 -32.36 -17.71
N ALA A 208 -18.56 -33.53 -17.68
CA ALA A 208 -19.12 -34.78 -18.20
C ALA A 208 -20.32 -35.19 -17.34
N GLY A 209 -21.53 -35.00 -17.87
CA GLY A 209 -22.78 -35.22 -17.14
C GLY A 209 -23.38 -33.97 -16.48
N ALA A 210 -22.85 -32.77 -16.73
CA ALA A 210 -23.42 -31.49 -16.30
C ALA A 210 -23.44 -30.46 -17.46
N PRO A 211 -24.49 -30.47 -18.30
CA PRO A 211 -24.58 -29.59 -19.46
C PRO A 211 -24.67 -28.11 -19.08
N THR A 212 -25.20 -27.76 -17.90
CA THR A 212 -25.27 -26.37 -17.43
C THR A 212 -24.23 -26.06 -16.35
N LEU A 213 -23.79 -24.79 -16.26
CA LEU A 213 -22.86 -24.34 -15.22
C LEU A 213 -23.41 -24.51 -13.79
N ARG A 214 -24.73 -24.56 -13.63
CA ARG A 214 -25.37 -24.78 -12.31
C ARG A 214 -25.22 -26.21 -11.82
N GLU A 215 -25.12 -27.17 -12.73
CA GLU A 215 -25.00 -28.61 -12.44
C GLU A 215 -23.55 -29.06 -12.26
N ARG A 216 -22.58 -28.13 -12.30
CA ARG A 216 -21.16 -28.41 -12.10
C ARG A 216 -20.76 -28.17 -10.65
N ALA A 217 -19.97 -29.05 -10.08
CA ALA A 217 -19.48 -28.92 -8.70
C ALA A 217 -18.44 -27.81 -8.57
N ILE A 218 -17.62 -27.61 -9.60
CA ILE A 218 -16.53 -26.64 -9.58
C ILE A 218 -17.03 -25.29 -10.10
N HIS A 219 -17.02 -24.28 -9.24
CA HIS A 219 -17.25 -22.90 -9.64
C HIS A 219 -16.01 -22.32 -10.31
N ARG A 220 -14.86 -22.44 -9.62
CA ARG A 220 -13.60 -21.84 -10.07
C ARG A 220 -12.37 -22.57 -9.52
N VAL A 221 -11.28 -22.57 -10.28
CA VAL A 221 -9.97 -23.07 -9.86
C VAL A 221 -8.97 -21.91 -9.86
N TRP A 222 -8.29 -21.76 -8.74
CA TRP A 222 -7.29 -20.74 -8.46
C TRP A 222 -5.93 -21.40 -8.19
N PRO A 223 -4.80 -20.77 -8.51
CA PRO A 223 -3.52 -21.17 -7.91
C PRO A 223 -3.57 -20.94 -6.40
N ASP A 224 -3.08 -21.89 -5.61
CA ASP A 224 -2.85 -21.71 -4.18
C ASP A 224 -1.47 -21.10 -4.01
N PHE A 225 -1.43 -19.77 -3.96
CA PHE A 225 -0.19 -19.04 -4.05
C PHE A 225 0.71 -19.32 -2.84
N PRO A 226 2.02 -19.59 -3.04
CA PRO A 226 2.95 -19.58 -1.93
C PRO A 226 2.94 -18.18 -1.28
N VAL A 227 2.46 -18.10 -0.04
CA VAL A 227 2.48 -16.86 0.74
C VAL A 227 3.91 -16.58 1.20
N GLN A 228 4.59 -15.68 0.51
CA GLN A 228 5.89 -15.20 0.94
C GLN A 228 5.74 -14.03 1.92
N PRO A 229 6.65 -13.89 2.91
CA PRO A 229 6.80 -12.63 3.64
C PRO A 229 7.06 -11.50 2.64
N LEU A 230 6.24 -10.44 2.66
CA LEU A 230 6.42 -9.23 1.84
C LEU A 230 7.28 -8.23 2.64
N ILE A 231 8.38 -7.75 2.07
CA ILE A 231 9.42 -6.94 2.75
C ILE A 231 9.05 -5.44 2.61
N ASP A 232 9.20 -4.67 3.71
CA ASP A 232 9.56 -3.24 3.83
C ASP A 232 8.95 -2.12 2.92
N SER A 233 7.79 -2.33 2.28
CA SER A 233 7.22 -1.34 1.34
C SER A 233 6.63 -0.03 1.93
N SER A 234 6.70 0.24 3.24
CA SER A 234 5.97 1.39 3.82
C SER A 234 6.54 2.76 3.39
N CYS A 235 7.87 2.88 3.24
CA CYS A 235 8.50 4.07 2.65
C CYS A 235 8.04 4.33 1.21
N ARG A 236 7.90 3.27 0.40
CA ARG A 236 7.46 3.36 -1.00
C ARG A 236 5.98 3.72 -1.10
N ALA A 237 5.14 3.21 -0.21
CA ALA A 237 3.72 3.53 -0.17
C ALA A 237 3.46 5.04 0.02
N VAL A 238 4.30 5.71 0.82
CA VAL A 238 4.27 7.17 1.04
C VAL A 238 5.08 7.94 -0.02
N LYS A 239 5.79 7.23 -0.92
CA LYS A 239 6.74 7.76 -1.91
C LYS A 239 7.89 8.55 -1.31
N ALA A 240 8.30 8.20 -0.10
CA ALA A 240 9.41 8.83 0.61
C ALA A 240 10.75 8.58 -0.09
N ASP A 241 10.96 7.38 -0.62
CA ASP A 241 12.17 7.01 -1.36
C ASP A 241 12.34 7.84 -2.64
N ALA A 242 11.26 8.06 -3.39
CA ALA A 242 11.24 8.95 -4.54
C ALA A 242 11.53 10.40 -4.14
N ALA A 243 10.93 10.89 -3.05
CA ALA A 243 11.14 12.26 -2.57
C ALA A 243 12.59 12.52 -2.12
N ARG A 244 13.21 11.55 -1.43
CA ARG A 244 14.62 11.63 -1.04
C ARG A 244 15.53 11.71 -2.27
N ARG A 245 15.28 10.89 -3.29
CA ARG A 245 16.09 10.89 -4.52
C ARG A 245 15.88 12.13 -5.38
N ALA A 246 14.65 12.62 -5.50
CA ALA A 246 14.30 13.72 -6.40
C ALA A 246 14.53 15.11 -5.79
N PHE A 247 14.29 15.27 -4.48
CA PHE A 247 14.26 16.56 -3.81
C PHE A 247 15.22 16.65 -2.61
N SER A 248 16.01 15.61 -2.33
CA SER A 248 16.82 15.52 -1.11
C SER A 248 15.98 15.73 0.16
N ALA A 249 14.72 15.27 0.13
CA ALA A 249 13.75 15.40 1.22
C ALA A 249 14.10 14.46 2.38
N LEU A 250 15.15 14.80 3.14
CA LEU A 250 15.72 13.96 4.19
C LEU A 250 15.36 14.43 5.60
N GLY A 251 14.75 15.61 5.78
CA GLY A 251 14.43 16.18 7.09
C GLY A 251 15.50 17.12 7.64
N ASP A 252 16.49 17.51 6.84
CA ASP A 252 17.56 18.42 7.27
C ASP A 252 17.03 19.72 7.89
N GLY A 253 17.57 20.09 9.05
CA GLY A 253 17.16 21.30 9.79
C GLY A 253 15.80 21.21 10.49
N VAL A 254 15.06 20.10 10.34
CA VAL A 254 13.75 19.94 10.96
C VAL A 254 13.86 19.15 12.27
N VAL A 255 13.41 19.77 13.36
CA VAL A 255 13.20 19.13 14.65
C VAL A 255 11.76 18.65 14.82
N TRP A 256 11.59 17.40 15.25
CA TRP A 256 10.31 16.75 15.52
C TRP A 256 10.27 16.14 16.92
N ALA A 257 9.26 16.46 17.72
CA ALA A 257 9.09 15.86 19.04
C ALA A 257 8.25 14.58 18.99
N VAL A 258 8.62 13.60 19.80
CA VAL A 258 7.90 12.33 19.96
C VAL A 258 7.38 12.27 21.39
N VAL A 259 6.06 12.37 21.55
CA VAL A 259 5.39 12.26 22.86
C VAL A 259 4.92 10.82 23.04
N ASP A 260 5.73 10.01 23.73
CA ASP A 260 5.56 8.55 23.78
C ASP A 260 6.26 7.92 25.02
N SER A 261 6.68 6.66 25.00
CA SER A 261 7.36 5.95 26.11
C SER A 261 8.85 6.27 26.29
N GLY A 262 9.41 7.11 25.42
CA GLY A 262 10.83 7.43 25.37
C GLY A 262 11.47 7.03 24.05
N ILE A 263 12.76 7.27 23.90
CA ILE A 263 13.53 6.82 22.73
C ILE A 263 14.84 6.21 23.23
N ASP A 264 15.11 4.94 22.94
CA ASP A 264 16.40 4.32 23.25
C ASP A 264 17.53 4.95 22.40
N ARG A 265 18.25 5.90 23.00
CA ARG A 265 19.40 6.57 22.33
C ARG A 265 20.51 5.62 21.91
N THR A 266 20.59 4.45 22.56
CA THR A 266 21.67 3.49 22.30
C THR A 266 21.37 2.60 21.09
N HIS A 267 20.16 2.70 20.52
CA HIS A 267 19.81 1.97 19.33
C HIS A 267 20.62 2.48 18.13
N PRO A 268 21.40 1.64 17.41
CA PRO A 268 22.29 2.07 16.34
C PRO A 268 21.60 2.86 15.20
N HIS A 269 20.28 2.68 15.04
CA HIS A 269 19.47 3.43 14.07
C HIS A 269 19.52 4.95 14.27
N PHE A 270 19.69 5.43 15.51
CA PHE A 270 19.72 6.88 15.82
C PHE A 270 21.13 7.44 15.94
N GLN A 271 22.16 6.58 15.88
CA GLN A 271 23.56 6.98 16.03
C GLN A 271 24.09 7.62 14.74
N HIS A 272 23.66 7.09 13.59
CA HIS A 272 24.02 7.62 12.28
C HIS A 272 23.15 8.85 11.97
N GLY A 273 23.78 10.04 11.87
CA GLY A 273 23.09 11.31 11.62
C GLY A 273 22.78 12.14 12.86
N LEU A 274 23.13 11.66 14.07
CA LEU A 274 22.93 12.36 15.35
C LEU A 274 21.47 12.78 15.57
N THR A 275 20.51 11.92 15.25
CA THR A 275 19.08 12.23 15.30
C THR A 275 18.63 12.73 16.69
N VAL A 276 19.05 12.04 17.75
CA VAL A 276 18.70 12.39 19.14
C VAL A 276 19.82 13.14 19.87
N ASP A 277 21.07 12.93 19.50
CA ASP A 277 22.23 13.52 20.20
C ASP A 277 22.72 14.84 19.56
N HIS A 278 22.01 15.38 18.54
CA HIS A 278 22.37 16.65 17.91
C HIS A 278 22.41 17.79 18.92
N GLU A 279 23.35 18.73 18.75
CA GLU A 279 23.48 19.92 19.61
C GLU A 279 22.20 20.77 19.70
N ASP A 280 21.37 20.68 18.66
CA ASP A 280 20.14 21.45 18.53
C ASP A 280 19.00 20.89 19.38
N VAL A 281 19.05 19.60 19.75
CA VAL A 281 17.97 18.87 20.45
C VAL A 281 18.38 18.26 21.78
N ARG A 282 19.67 18.04 22.03
CA ARG A 282 20.17 17.36 23.23
C ARG A 282 19.74 18.01 24.56
N ASP A 283 19.46 19.31 24.56
CA ASP A 283 18.99 20.08 25.73
C ASP A 283 17.46 20.01 25.91
N MET A 284 16.73 19.45 24.96
CA MET A 284 15.27 19.49 24.90
C MET A 284 14.56 18.23 25.40
N HIS A 285 15.26 17.10 25.59
CA HIS A 285 14.64 15.85 26.06
C HIS A 285 14.10 15.95 27.48
N ARG A 286 12.88 15.46 27.73
CA ARG A 286 12.24 15.56 29.04
C ARG A 286 11.41 14.32 29.37
N ASP A 287 11.41 13.95 30.65
CA ASP A 287 10.63 12.83 31.16
C ASP A 287 9.47 13.34 32.02
N PHE A 288 8.26 13.22 31.49
CA PHE A 288 7.01 13.61 32.14
C PHE A 288 6.40 12.51 33.01
N THR A 289 7.01 11.32 33.05
CA THR A 289 6.56 10.23 33.93
C THR A 289 6.96 10.48 35.38
N VAL A 290 8.04 11.24 35.60
CA VAL A 290 8.55 11.59 36.94
C VAL A 290 7.99 12.91 37.48
N SER A 291 7.61 13.85 36.60
CA SER A 291 7.09 15.17 36.98
C SER A 291 6.32 15.81 35.83
N LEU A 292 5.28 16.60 36.11
CA LEU A 292 4.59 17.41 35.08
C LEU A 292 5.36 18.68 34.68
N GLU A 293 6.43 19.02 35.40
CA GLU A 293 7.37 20.09 35.07
C GLU A 293 8.81 19.61 35.23
N PRO A 294 9.27 18.68 34.37
CA PRO A 294 10.58 18.09 34.48
C PRO A 294 11.68 19.09 34.09
N GLY A 295 12.79 19.07 34.84
CA GLY A 295 13.99 19.84 34.51
C GLY A 295 14.92 19.08 33.54
N PRO A 296 16.02 19.73 33.11
CA PRO A 296 17.00 19.14 32.19
C PRO A 296 17.65 17.85 32.69
N GLU A 297 17.71 17.64 34.01
CA GLU A 297 18.22 16.42 34.65
C GLU A 297 17.49 15.15 34.23
N THR A 298 16.25 15.28 33.76
CA THR A 298 15.43 14.16 33.26
C THR A 298 15.74 13.75 31.82
N ALA A 299 16.61 14.47 31.11
CA ALA A 299 16.95 14.17 29.72
C ALA A 299 17.50 12.76 29.54
N GLY A 300 18.27 12.26 30.52
CA GLY A 300 18.80 10.90 30.50
C GLY A 300 17.73 9.82 30.48
N SER A 301 16.70 9.93 31.34
CA SER A 301 15.62 8.94 31.42
C SER A 301 14.63 9.05 30.26
N ALA A 302 14.46 10.25 29.68
CA ALA A 302 13.70 10.45 28.45
C ALA A 302 14.32 9.72 27.24
N LEU A 303 15.64 9.51 27.26
CA LEU A 303 16.41 8.79 26.25
C LEU A 303 16.59 7.29 26.56
N VAL A 304 15.76 6.77 27.46
CA VAL A 304 15.61 5.34 27.74
C VAL A 304 14.15 4.97 27.47
N ASP A 305 13.94 3.86 26.78
CA ASP A 305 12.63 3.33 26.46
C ASP A 305 12.51 1.87 26.91
N GLU A 306 11.96 1.68 28.10
CA GLU A 306 11.74 0.37 28.70
C GLU A 306 10.54 -0.34 28.11
N ARG A 307 9.62 0.39 27.45
CA ARG A 307 8.46 -0.21 26.78
C ARG A 307 8.79 -0.63 25.35
N GLY A 308 9.47 0.22 24.59
CA GLY A 308 9.90 -0.01 23.22
C GLY A 308 9.06 0.68 22.14
N HIS A 309 7.85 1.13 22.49
CA HIS A 309 6.90 1.73 21.55
C HIS A 309 7.39 3.07 21.00
N GLY A 310 7.89 3.96 21.86
CA GLY A 310 8.40 5.26 21.44
C GLY A 310 9.64 5.17 20.53
N THR A 311 10.51 4.19 20.77
CA THR A 311 11.66 3.88 19.90
C THR A 311 11.19 3.39 18.52
N HIS A 312 10.15 2.54 18.47
CA HIS A 312 9.55 2.08 17.22
C HIS A 312 8.97 3.24 16.42
N VAL A 313 8.18 4.10 17.07
CA VAL A 313 7.59 5.32 16.50
C VAL A 313 8.68 6.26 15.99
N ALA A 314 9.71 6.53 16.79
CA ALA A 314 10.83 7.39 16.43
C ALA A 314 11.58 6.88 15.18
N GLY A 315 11.81 5.56 15.09
CA GLY A 315 12.49 4.93 13.95
C GLY A 315 11.69 5.01 12.64
N ILE A 316 10.36 5.13 12.71
CA ILE A 316 9.54 5.37 11.52
C ILE A 316 9.71 6.81 11.04
N ILE A 317 9.87 7.79 11.95
CA ILE A 317 10.02 9.20 11.60
C ILE A 317 11.41 9.46 11.01
N ALA A 318 12.46 9.06 11.74
CA ALA A 318 13.84 9.45 11.44
C ALA A 318 14.86 8.38 11.87
N GLY A 319 16.10 8.58 11.45
CA GLY A 319 17.19 7.63 11.63
C GLY A 319 17.36 6.70 10.43
N THR A 320 18.49 6.00 10.44
CA THR A 320 18.88 5.07 9.38
C THR A 320 19.54 3.86 10.00
N ALA A 321 19.28 2.67 9.47
CA ALA A 321 20.04 1.51 9.83
C ALA A 321 21.56 1.76 9.63
N PRO A 322 22.40 1.14 10.47
CA PRO A 322 23.84 1.24 10.33
C PRO A 322 24.32 0.83 8.93
N PRO A 323 25.35 1.50 8.37
CA PRO A 323 25.91 1.16 7.07
C PRO A 323 26.31 -0.31 6.98
N VAL A 324 26.35 -0.85 5.77
CA VAL A 324 26.76 -2.25 5.52
C VAL A 324 28.14 -2.55 6.08
N ASP A 325 29.06 -1.60 5.98
CA ASP A 325 30.45 -1.72 6.46
C ASP A 325 30.60 -1.59 7.98
N SER A 326 29.51 -1.33 8.71
CA SER A 326 29.56 -1.25 10.17
C SER A 326 29.63 -2.64 10.80
N ALA A 327 30.38 -2.74 11.91
CA ALA A 327 30.42 -3.95 12.74
C ALA A 327 29.07 -4.28 13.44
N VAL A 328 28.05 -3.44 13.24
CA VAL A 328 26.73 -3.62 13.84
C VAL A 328 25.93 -4.65 13.05
N ARG A 329 25.43 -5.67 13.75
CA ARG A 329 24.53 -6.67 13.17
C ARG A 329 23.12 -6.09 13.07
N VAL A 330 22.48 -6.24 11.91
CA VAL A 330 21.08 -5.84 11.71
C VAL A 330 20.22 -7.08 11.77
N GLU A 331 19.25 -7.08 12.67
CA GLU A 331 18.29 -8.17 12.82
C GLU A 331 16.87 -7.62 12.74
N VAL A 332 16.02 -8.29 11.98
CA VAL A 332 14.62 -7.94 11.91
C VAL A 332 13.79 -9.17 12.17
N LEU A 333 12.96 -9.08 13.20
CA LEU A 333 12.18 -10.18 13.72
C LEU A 333 10.71 -10.01 13.32
N ARG A 334 10.10 -11.12 12.92
CA ARG A 334 8.70 -11.20 12.55
C ARG A 334 8.01 -12.29 13.36
N ASP A 335 6.79 -12.01 13.79
CA ASP A 335 5.90 -13.03 14.33
C ASP A 335 5.46 -13.93 13.16
N GLN A 336 5.85 -15.21 13.20
CA GLN A 336 5.14 -16.22 12.42
C GLN A 336 3.80 -16.49 13.12
N PHE A 337 2.72 -16.52 12.34
CA PHE A 337 1.41 -16.95 12.85
C PHE A 337 1.58 -18.31 13.53
N ALA A 338 1.24 -18.38 14.82
CA ALA A 338 1.15 -19.66 15.50
C ALA A 338 0.00 -20.45 14.86
N ASP A 339 0.27 -21.69 14.45
CA ASP A 339 -0.79 -22.65 14.20
C ASP A 339 -1.62 -22.76 15.49
N ALA A 340 -2.87 -22.32 15.41
CA ALA A 340 -3.78 -22.26 16.55
C ALA A 340 -4.07 -23.64 17.18
N GLU A 341 -3.63 -24.73 16.54
CA GLU A 341 -3.79 -26.11 17.02
C GLU A 341 -2.73 -26.57 18.03
N GLN A 342 -1.57 -25.90 18.16
CA GLN A 342 -0.44 -26.49 18.91
C GLN A 342 0.02 -25.72 20.16
N GLY A 343 -0.56 -24.56 20.47
CA GLY A 343 -0.24 -23.83 21.71
C GLY A 343 1.24 -23.47 21.89
N ALA A 344 2.05 -23.54 20.83
CA ALA A 344 3.46 -23.17 20.85
C ALA A 344 3.61 -21.66 20.61
N PRO A 345 4.51 -20.96 21.31
CA PRO A 345 4.83 -19.57 20.99
C PRO A 345 5.31 -19.47 19.54
N GLY A 346 4.77 -18.51 18.79
CA GLY A 346 5.11 -18.29 17.38
C GLY A 346 6.62 -18.26 17.18
N THR A 347 7.11 -19.00 16.18
CA THR A 347 8.55 -19.04 15.91
C THR A 347 9.01 -17.70 15.37
N VAL A 348 10.01 -17.10 16.03
CA VAL A 348 10.62 -15.86 15.56
C VAL A 348 11.49 -16.18 14.35
N ALA A 349 11.11 -15.67 13.17
CA ALA A 349 11.93 -15.80 11.98
C ALA A 349 12.81 -14.57 11.80
N GLN A 350 14.13 -14.78 11.76
CA GLN A 350 15.05 -13.80 11.23
C GLN A 350 14.85 -13.66 9.73
N ARG A 351 14.86 -12.42 9.26
CA ARG A 351 14.69 -12.12 7.84
C ARG A 351 15.82 -11.23 7.36
N THR A 352 16.25 -11.47 6.13
CA THR A 352 17.30 -10.66 5.47
C THR A 352 16.67 -9.37 4.94
N PHE A 353 17.30 -8.23 5.25
CA PHE A 353 16.85 -6.89 4.83
C PHE A 353 17.94 -6.16 4.09
N ASP A 354 17.54 -5.34 3.13
CA ASP A 354 18.42 -4.33 2.56
C ASP A 354 18.55 -3.19 3.56
N ARG A 355 19.77 -2.96 4.05
CA ARG A 355 20.03 -1.98 5.12
C ARG A 355 19.68 -0.56 4.68
N GLU A 356 19.78 -0.26 3.38
CA GLU A 356 19.44 1.05 2.83
C GLU A 356 17.92 1.36 2.88
N LEU A 357 17.08 0.32 2.96
CA LEU A 357 15.62 0.45 3.03
C LEU A 357 15.10 0.62 4.47
N LEU A 358 15.91 0.27 5.48
CA LEU A 358 15.59 0.43 6.90
C LEU A 358 15.94 1.85 7.39
N ALA A 359 15.22 2.84 6.88
CA ALA A 359 15.37 4.24 7.25
C ALA A 359 14.02 4.91 7.52
N GLY A 360 13.95 5.74 8.56
CA GLY A 360 12.77 6.54 8.85
C GLY A 360 12.42 7.49 7.70
N ILE A 361 11.15 7.91 7.60
CA ILE A 361 10.63 8.68 6.47
C ILE A 361 11.46 9.94 6.16
N ALA A 362 11.89 10.67 7.20
CA ALA A 362 12.84 11.77 7.16
C ALA A 362 14.12 11.39 7.95
N PRO A 363 15.09 10.68 7.34
CA PRO A 363 16.18 10.05 8.07
C PRO A 363 17.10 11.03 8.82
N ARG A 364 17.23 12.26 8.31
CA ARG A 364 18.03 13.36 8.90
C ARG A 364 17.20 14.31 9.76
N ALA A 365 15.92 13.97 9.95
CA ALA A 365 15.09 14.27 11.11
C ALA A 365 15.90 14.43 12.40
N ARG A 366 15.79 15.56 13.13
CA ARG A 366 16.23 15.60 14.54
C ARG A 366 15.04 15.32 15.45
N LEU A 367 15.22 14.47 16.45
CA LEU A 367 14.14 14.03 17.32
C LEU A 367 14.29 14.57 18.74
N VAL A 368 13.17 14.98 19.33
CA VAL A 368 13.08 15.31 20.77
C VAL A 368 12.20 14.27 21.45
N SER A 369 12.81 13.42 22.28
CA SER A 369 12.07 12.52 23.18
C SER A 369 11.36 13.29 24.30
N LEU A 370 10.02 13.22 24.33
CA LEU A 370 9.18 13.70 25.43
C LEU A 370 8.46 12.49 26.03
N LYS A 371 9.11 11.84 26.99
CA LYS A 371 8.61 10.60 27.59
C LYS A 371 7.40 10.90 28.46
N ALA A 372 6.22 10.45 28.04
CA ALA A 372 4.96 10.63 28.75
C ALA A 372 4.32 9.29 29.16
N LEU A 373 4.74 8.17 28.57
CA LEU A 373 4.28 6.83 28.95
C LEU A 373 5.25 6.15 29.92
N PRO A 374 4.76 5.68 31.08
CA PRO A 374 5.54 4.83 31.95
C PRO A 374 5.67 3.40 31.36
N PRO A 375 6.60 2.58 31.89
CA PRO A 375 6.91 1.26 31.35
C PRO A 375 5.75 0.25 31.39
N GLU A 376 4.97 0.23 32.47
CA GLU A 376 4.00 -0.84 32.77
C GLU A 376 2.54 -0.36 32.93
N GLU A 377 2.30 0.95 32.92
CA GLU A 377 0.98 1.54 33.14
C GLU A 377 0.51 2.37 31.94
N ASP A 378 -0.81 2.55 31.83
CA ASP A 378 -1.36 3.56 30.93
C ASP A 378 -1.01 4.97 31.43
N ALA A 379 -0.76 5.89 30.51
CA ALA A 379 -0.43 7.26 30.86
C ALA A 379 -1.67 8.13 31.09
N GLU A 380 -1.63 8.96 32.11
CA GLU A 380 -2.62 10.01 32.31
C GLU A 380 -2.45 11.11 31.25
N SER A 381 -3.58 11.60 30.73
CA SER A 381 -3.60 12.66 29.72
C SER A 381 -2.93 13.96 30.19
N SER A 382 -2.81 14.19 31.50
CA SER A 382 -2.10 15.32 32.10
C SER A 382 -0.62 15.36 31.73
N ARG A 383 0.06 14.21 31.62
CA ARG A 383 1.47 14.11 31.21
C ARG A 383 1.66 14.53 29.77
N VAL A 384 0.74 14.11 28.88
CA VAL A 384 0.73 14.52 27.48
C VAL A 384 0.49 16.02 27.36
N ILE A 385 -0.50 16.57 28.07
CA ILE A 385 -0.76 18.02 28.11
C ILE A 385 0.48 18.79 28.60
N ALA A 386 1.16 18.30 29.63
CA ALA A 386 2.39 18.90 30.15
C ALA A 386 3.52 18.91 29.11
N ALA A 387 3.67 17.83 28.33
CA ALA A 387 4.62 17.76 27.22
C ALA A 387 4.31 18.79 26.12
N LEU A 388 3.04 18.92 25.70
CA LEU A 388 2.65 19.93 24.70
C LEU A 388 2.89 21.37 25.21
N ARG A 389 2.59 21.62 26.49
CA ARG A 389 2.90 22.90 27.14
C ARG A 389 4.40 23.18 27.16
N TYR A 390 5.24 22.16 27.37
CA TYR A 390 6.69 22.30 27.30
C TYR A 390 7.16 22.69 25.88
N VAL A 391 6.65 22.04 24.83
CA VAL A 391 6.95 22.41 23.43
C VAL A 391 6.63 23.88 23.17
N ARG A 392 5.47 24.36 23.63
CA ARG A 392 5.10 25.78 23.52
C ARG A 392 6.08 26.70 24.24
N ARG A 393 6.51 26.35 25.45
CA ARG A 393 7.49 27.13 26.22
C ARG A 393 8.84 27.19 25.51
N VAL A 394 9.33 26.06 25.00
CA VAL A 394 10.59 25.98 24.26
C VAL A 394 10.57 26.86 23.01
N ASN A 395 9.48 26.82 22.24
CA ASN A 395 9.34 27.66 21.05
C ASN A 395 9.14 29.14 21.39
N ALA A 396 8.38 29.45 22.44
CA ALA A 396 8.15 30.83 22.89
C ALA A 396 9.40 31.49 23.48
N ALA A 397 10.31 30.71 24.07
CA ALA A 397 11.58 31.19 24.60
C ALA A 397 12.65 31.42 23.51
N SER A 398 12.37 31.08 22.25
CA SER A 398 13.29 31.27 21.15
C SER A 398 13.02 32.60 20.43
N ASP A 399 13.99 33.52 20.49
CA ASP A 399 13.82 34.90 20.00
C ASP A 399 13.81 35.06 18.47
N ARG A 400 14.18 34.03 17.70
CA ARG A 400 14.35 34.15 16.23
C ARG A 400 13.69 33.05 15.41
N LEU A 401 13.83 31.79 15.82
CA LEU A 401 13.38 30.64 15.02
C LEU A 401 12.68 29.61 15.90
N MET A 402 11.63 29.00 15.36
CA MET A 402 10.97 27.87 16.01
C MET A 402 11.99 26.74 16.22
N ARG A 403 12.07 26.19 17.44
CA ARG A 403 13.02 25.11 17.75
C ARG A 403 12.42 23.74 17.46
N ILE A 404 11.12 23.55 17.72
CA ILE A 404 10.38 22.30 17.48
C ILE A 404 9.30 22.59 16.44
N HIS A 405 9.40 21.99 15.26
CA HIS A 405 8.51 22.28 14.13
C HIS A 405 7.25 21.40 14.12
N GLY A 406 7.35 20.19 14.69
CA GLY A 406 6.22 19.29 14.77
C GLY A 406 6.28 18.33 15.96
N VAL A 407 5.14 17.72 16.25
CA VAL A 407 4.93 16.76 17.33
C VAL A 407 4.16 15.56 16.81
N ASN A 408 4.67 14.36 17.07
CA ASN A 408 3.96 13.10 16.89
C ASN A 408 3.35 12.65 18.23
N ILE A 409 2.06 12.32 18.20
CA ILE A 409 1.34 11.75 19.35
C ILE A 409 0.71 10.42 18.89
N SER A 410 1.37 9.31 19.22
CA SER A 410 0.94 7.95 18.89
C SER A 410 0.22 7.26 20.06
N ILE A 411 -0.32 8.06 20.98
CA ILE A 411 -0.95 7.66 22.24
C ILE A 411 -2.27 8.42 22.40
N GLY A 412 -3.25 7.81 23.04
CA GLY A 412 -4.57 8.40 23.19
C GLY A 412 -5.49 7.50 24.00
N TYR A 413 -6.70 7.98 24.23
CA TYR A 413 -7.73 7.24 24.96
C TYR A 413 -9.04 7.25 24.18
N GLU A 414 -9.87 6.23 24.41
CA GLU A 414 -11.19 6.13 23.80
C GLU A 414 -12.08 7.27 24.28
N PHE A 415 -12.69 8.00 23.35
CA PHE A 415 -13.61 9.08 23.66
C PHE A 415 -15.03 8.51 23.81
N ASP A 416 -15.61 8.56 25.01
CA ASP A 416 -17.03 8.21 25.19
C ASP A 416 -17.90 9.34 24.63
N PRO A 417 -18.76 9.08 23.62
CA PRO A 417 -19.65 10.09 23.05
C PRO A 417 -20.64 10.69 24.04
N LYS A 418 -20.89 10.04 25.19
CA LYS A 418 -21.70 10.59 26.28
C LYS A 418 -20.98 11.71 27.02
N TRP A 419 -19.66 11.77 26.92
CA TRP A 419 -18.85 12.80 27.54
C TRP A 419 -18.91 14.08 26.70
N PHE A 420 -18.65 15.19 27.40
CA PHE A 420 -18.69 16.56 26.89
C PHE A 420 -18.18 16.72 25.43
N ALA A 421 -18.83 17.61 24.66
CA ALA A 421 -18.53 18.02 23.28
C ALA A 421 -17.25 17.42 22.63
N CYS A 422 -17.44 16.53 21.66
CA CYS A 422 -16.36 15.87 20.92
C CYS A 422 -15.33 16.86 20.37
N GLY A 423 -14.03 16.58 20.57
CA GLY A 423 -12.94 17.50 20.22
C GLY A 423 -12.72 18.67 21.17
N GLN A 424 -13.51 18.82 22.24
CA GLN A 424 -13.34 19.85 23.27
C GLN A 424 -12.72 19.33 24.57
N SER A 425 -12.23 18.09 24.59
CA SER A 425 -11.49 17.57 25.74
C SER A 425 -10.26 18.44 26.05
N PRO A 426 -9.79 18.47 27.31
CA PRO A 426 -8.61 19.25 27.68
C PRO A 426 -7.40 18.94 26.79
N LEU A 427 -7.23 17.67 26.42
CA LEU A 427 -6.15 17.23 25.54
C LEU A 427 -6.33 17.75 24.10
N CYS A 428 -7.52 17.61 23.50
CA CYS A 428 -7.81 18.15 22.17
C CYS A 428 -7.64 19.68 22.11
N ARG A 429 -8.10 20.39 23.15
CA ARG A 429 -7.94 21.85 23.25
C ARG A 429 -6.48 22.27 23.35
N GLU A 430 -5.64 21.51 24.06
CA GLU A 430 -4.21 21.82 24.13
C GLU A 430 -3.50 21.51 22.81
N VAL A 431 -3.88 20.43 22.13
CA VAL A 431 -3.41 20.14 20.76
C VAL A 431 -3.74 21.29 19.81
N ASP A 432 -4.99 21.75 19.78
CA ASP A 432 -5.39 22.87 18.93
C ASP A 432 -4.70 24.19 19.34
N ARG A 433 -4.34 24.38 20.62
CA ARG A 433 -3.53 25.54 21.05
C ARG A 433 -2.10 25.44 20.54
N LEU A 434 -1.48 24.26 20.62
CA LEU A 434 -0.14 24.04 20.10
C LEU A 434 -0.09 24.27 18.58
N VAL A 435 -1.08 23.77 17.84
CA VAL A 435 -1.16 24.01 16.38
C VAL A 435 -1.23 25.50 16.05
N ARG A 436 -2.01 26.28 16.81
CA ARG A 436 -2.08 27.75 16.63
C ARG A 436 -0.77 28.48 16.89
N THR A 437 0.19 27.88 17.60
CA THR A 437 1.53 28.45 17.79
C THR A 437 2.47 28.19 16.60
N GLY A 438 1.97 27.52 15.55
CA GLY A 438 2.70 27.24 14.30
C GLY A 438 3.33 25.84 14.24
N VAL A 439 3.16 25.01 15.28
CA VAL A 439 3.70 23.65 15.34
C VAL A 439 2.76 22.67 14.65
N VAL A 440 3.28 21.79 13.79
CA VAL A 440 2.47 20.73 13.20
C VAL A 440 2.24 19.62 14.22
N VAL A 441 0.98 19.24 14.48
CA VAL A 441 0.67 18.11 15.37
C VAL A 441 0.04 16.98 14.56
N VAL A 442 0.65 15.81 14.62
CA VAL A 442 0.19 14.58 13.96
C VAL A 442 -0.22 13.58 15.04
N VAL A 443 -1.44 13.04 14.90
CA VAL A 443 -2.07 12.20 15.93
C VAL A 443 -2.59 10.92 15.31
N ALA A 444 -2.40 9.79 15.99
CA ALA A 444 -3.01 8.51 15.60
C ALA A 444 -4.53 8.54 15.76
N ALA A 445 -5.28 7.96 14.82
CA ALA A 445 -6.75 7.92 14.88
C ALA A 445 -7.29 7.03 16.02
N GLY A 446 -6.53 6.03 16.45
CA GLY A 446 -6.96 5.01 17.42
C GLY A 446 -7.13 3.62 16.78
N ASN A 447 -7.22 2.60 17.63
CA ASN A 447 -7.33 1.19 17.22
C ASN A 447 -8.68 0.56 17.64
N THR A 448 -9.71 1.39 17.84
CA THR A 448 -11.05 1.00 18.33
C THR A 448 -12.06 0.81 17.20
N GLY A 449 -11.61 0.78 15.94
CA GLY A 449 -12.48 0.64 14.76
C GLY A 449 -13.10 -0.75 14.56
N TYR A 450 -12.79 -1.71 15.44
CA TYR A 450 -13.30 -3.07 15.47
C TYR A 450 -13.72 -3.42 16.90
N GLY A 451 -14.89 -4.01 17.05
CA GLY A 451 -15.38 -4.46 18.36
C GLY A 451 -16.32 -5.64 18.28
N ARG A 452 -16.64 -6.20 19.45
CA ARG A 452 -17.61 -7.29 19.60
C ARG A 452 -18.93 -6.74 20.10
N LEU A 453 -19.97 -6.83 19.29
CA LEU A 453 -21.34 -6.61 19.78
C LEU A 453 -21.83 -7.90 20.42
N SER A 454 -22.11 -7.83 21.72
CA SER A 454 -22.76 -8.92 22.44
C SER A 454 -24.27 -8.70 22.41
N ALA A 455 -24.96 -9.26 21.43
CA ALA A 455 -26.41 -9.39 21.49
C ALA A 455 -26.75 -10.60 22.40
N PHE A 456 -27.91 -10.55 23.07
CA PHE A 456 -28.35 -11.50 24.12
C PHE A 456 -28.16 -13.01 23.83
N VAL A 457 -27.96 -13.41 22.56
CA VAL A 457 -27.81 -14.82 22.14
C VAL A 457 -26.51 -15.08 21.35
N ARG A 458 -25.79 -14.05 20.87
CA ARG A 458 -24.60 -14.24 20.03
C ARG A 458 -23.66 -13.03 20.07
N GLN A 459 -22.37 -13.30 20.30
CA GLN A 459 -21.32 -12.31 20.05
C GLN A 459 -21.01 -12.26 18.56
N THR A 460 -21.10 -11.07 17.96
CA THR A 460 -20.78 -10.84 16.55
C THR A 460 -19.68 -9.79 16.46
N ASN A 461 -18.65 -10.10 15.69
CA ASN A 461 -17.57 -9.16 15.37
C ASN A 461 -18.10 -8.14 14.36
N THR A 462 -17.92 -6.84 14.63
CA THR A 462 -18.38 -5.77 13.74
C THR A 462 -17.33 -4.66 13.60
N GLY A 463 -17.33 -4.00 12.45
CA GLY A 463 -16.70 -2.70 12.31
C GLY A 463 -17.55 -1.64 13.00
N ILE A 464 -16.91 -0.72 13.71
CA ILE A 464 -17.60 0.33 14.48
C ILE A 464 -17.14 1.71 13.95
N GLY A 465 -18.09 2.52 13.49
CA GLY A 465 -17.88 3.93 13.16
C GLY A 465 -17.98 4.83 14.39
N MET A 466 -17.58 6.10 14.27
CA MET A 466 -17.50 7.03 15.41
C MET A 466 -16.55 6.57 16.52
N THR A 467 -15.40 6.03 16.13
CA THR A 467 -14.40 5.43 17.03
C THR A 467 -13.10 6.21 17.08
N ILE A 468 -13.08 7.45 16.56
CA ILE A 468 -11.88 8.29 16.62
C ILE A 468 -11.58 8.61 18.10
N ASN A 469 -10.39 8.21 18.53
CA ASN A 469 -9.92 8.42 19.90
C ASN A 469 -9.46 9.86 20.11
N ASP A 470 -9.37 10.30 21.36
CA ASP A 470 -8.71 11.57 21.70
C ASP A 470 -7.19 11.35 21.80
N PRO A 471 -6.35 12.25 21.26
CA PRO A 471 -6.67 13.57 20.68
C PRO A 471 -6.99 13.61 19.18
N GLY A 472 -7.25 12.47 18.53
CA GLY A 472 -7.61 12.40 17.11
C GLY A 472 -8.87 13.19 16.73
N ASN A 473 -9.74 13.49 17.70
CA ASN A 473 -10.90 14.38 17.51
C ASN A 473 -10.54 15.88 17.47
N ALA A 474 -9.30 16.28 17.73
CA ALA A 474 -8.87 17.68 17.63
C ALA A 474 -9.04 18.20 16.19
N GLU A 475 -9.53 19.43 16.05
CA GLU A 475 -9.89 20.00 14.75
C GLU A 475 -8.64 20.24 13.89
N ARG A 476 -7.59 20.81 14.49
CA ARG A 476 -6.44 21.36 13.77
C ARG A 476 -5.30 20.36 13.59
N ALA A 477 -5.27 19.30 14.40
CA ALA A 477 -4.32 18.22 14.22
C ALA A 477 -4.53 17.47 12.89
N ILE A 478 -3.45 16.85 12.39
CA ILE A 478 -3.51 15.87 11.31
C ILE A 478 -3.73 14.50 11.95
N THR A 479 -4.97 14.00 11.86
CA THR A 479 -5.36 12.69 12.40
C THR A 479 -5.17 11.62 11.34
N VAL A 480 -4.45 10.55 11.69
CA VAL A 480 -3.96 9.56 10.72
C VAL A 480 -4.56 8.17 11.01
N GLY A 481 -5.27 7.62 10.03
CA GLY A 481 -5.71 6.21 10.05
C GLY A 481 -4.67 5.26 9.45
N ALA A 482 -4.86 3.96 9.65
CA ALA A 482 -3.92 2.93 9.21
C ALA A 482 -4.40 2.19 7.96
N THR A 483 -3.49 1.89 7.05
CA THR A 483 -3.67 0.97 5.92
C THR A 483 -2.64 -0.14 5.94
N HIS A 484 -2.86 -1.15 5.09
CA HIS A 484 -1.84 -2.16 4.81
C HIS A 484 -0.58 -1.53 4.15
N ARG A 485 0.60 -2.09 4.42
CA ARG A 485 1.91 -1.51 4.03
C ARG A 485 2.27 -1.57 2.55
N ASP A 486 1.73 -2.52 1.80
CA ASP A 486 2.13 -2.84 0.41
C ASP A 486 0.99 -2.72 -0.62
N ARG A 487 -0.24 -3.08 -0.24
CA ARG A 487 -1.43 -3.05 -1.11
C ARG A 487 -2.56 -2.22 -0.47
N PRO A 488 -2.32 -0.93 -0.16
CA PRO A 488 -3.33 -0.07 0.46
C PRO A 488 -4.57 0.12 -0.44
N HIS A 489 -4.42 0.07 -1.77
CA HIS A 489 -5.56 0.13 -2.69
C HIS A 489 -6.42 -1.14 -2.68
N THR A 490 -5.80 -2.31 -2.47
CA THR A 490 -6.49 -3.60 -2.45
C THR A 490 -7.12 -3.89 -1.09
N TYR A 491 -6.33 -3.82 -0.02
CA TYR A 491 -6.81 -4.09 1.35
C TYR A 491 -7.58 -2.92 1.96
N GLY A 492 -7.33 -1.70 1.48
CA GLY A 492 -7.96 -0.50 2.01
C GLY A 492 -7.45 -0.13 3.41
N VAL A 493 -8.35 0.47 4.18
CA VAL A 493 -8.12 0.88 5.57
C VAL A 493 -8.16 -0.34 6.48
N SER A 494 -7.15 -0.49 7.35
CA SER A 494 -7.02 -1.65 8.24
C SER A 494 -8.23 -1.74 9.18
N TYR A 495 -8.67 -2.97 9.45
CA TYR A 495 -9.91 -3.22 10.20
C TYR A 495 -9.91 -2.57 11.60
N PHE A 496 -8.75 -2.57 12.28
CA PHE A 496 -8.58 -1.98 13.62
C PHE A 496 -8.57 -0.45 13.60
N SER A 497 -8.24 0.19 12.48
CA SER A 497 -8.14 1.65 12.41
C SER A 497 -9.47 2.28 12.80
N SER A 498 -9.45 3.20 13.76
CA SER A 498 -10.60 4.00 14.14
C SER A 498 -11.15 4.78 12.94
N LYS A 499 -12.48 4.87 12.88
CA LYS A 499 -13.24 5.42 11.75
C LYS A 499 -14.12 6.55 12.25
N GLY A 500 -14.24 7.60 11.45
CA GLY A 500 -15.14 8.70 11.73
C GLY A 500 -16.62 8.35 11.48
N PRO A 501 -17.48 9.39 11.41
CA PRO A 501 -17.18 10.79 11.77
C PRO A 501 -16.75 10.93 13.24
N THR A 502 -16.27 12.10 13.64
CA THR A 502 -16.19 12.42 15.08
C THR A 502 -17.59 12.41 15.69
N GLY A 503 -17.69 12.37 17.04
CA GLY A 503 -19.00 12.39 17.72
C GLY A 503 -19.86 13.63 17.41
N ASP A 504 -19.27 14.71 16.91
CA ASP A 504 -19.92 15.94 16.46
C ASP A 504 -20.05 16.07 14.93
N GLY A 505 -19.73 15.02 14.16
CA GLY A 505 -19.98 14.95 12.72
C GLY A 505 -18.85 15.46 11.81
N ARG A 506 -17.69 15.86 12.36
CA ARG A 506 -16.54 16.28 11.54
C ARG A 506 -15.90 15.08 10.82
N ALA A 507 -15.39 15.33 9.63
CA ALA A 507 -14.69 14.32 8.84
C ALA A 507 -13.30 14.03 9.39
N LYS A 508 -13.16 12.87 10.05
CA LYS A 508 -11.90 12.29 10.53
C LYS A 508 -11.87 10.79 10.16
N PRO A 509 -10.69 10.17 9.97
CA PRO A 509 -9.36 10.76 9.98
C PRO A 509 -9.15 11.76 8.83
N ASP A 510 -8.08 12.57 8.89
CA ASP A 510 -7.80 13.53 7.81
C ASP A 510 -7.19 12.84 6.58
N LEU A 511 -6.38 11.81 6.81
CA LEU A 511 -5.74 10.97 5.79
C LEU A 511 -5.29 9.64 6.41
N VAL A 512 -4.81 8.72 5.59
CA VAL A 512 -4.31 7.41 6.04
C VAL A 512 -2.86 7.19 5.63
N ALA A 513 -2.16 6.33 6.36
CA ALA A 513 -0.79 5.93 6.09
C ALA A 513 -0.56 4.45 6.45
N PRO A 514 0.53 3.82 5.98
CA PRO A 514 0.88 2.45 6.36
C PRO A 514 0.96 2.27 7.88
N GLY A 515 0.15 1.37 8.43
CA GLY A 515 0.13 1.08 9.86
C GLY A 515 0.07 -0.41 10.19
N GLU A 516 0.07 -1.29 9.20
CA GLU A 516 0.01 -2.75 9.42
C GLU A 516 1.36 -3.41 9.10
N ARG A 517 1.86 -4.19 10.07
CA ARG A 517 3.14 -4.92 10.00
C ARG A 517 4.30 -4.01 9.63
N ILE A 518 4.43 -2.87 10.31
CA ILE A 518 5.51 -1.92 10.06
C ILE A 518 6.76 -2.38 10.81
N ALA A 519 7.84 -2.61 10.08
CA ALA A 519 9.15 -2.91 10.65
C ALA A 519 9.83 -1.61 11.11
N SER A 520 10.14 -1.51 12.40
CA SER A 520 10.92 -0.40 12.97
C SER A 520 11.70 -0.85 14.21
N CYS A 521 12.46 0.07 14.80
CA CYS A 521 13.38 -0.19 15.91
C CYS A 521 12.69 -0.83 17.11
N ALA A 522 13.35 -1.81 17.71
CA ALA A 522 12.89 -2.48 18.93
C ALA A 522 13.77 -2.08 20.11
N ALA A 523 13.13 -1.73 21.23
CA ALA A 523 13.79 -1.44 22.51
C ALA A 523 12.99 -2.04 23.67
N GLY A 524 13.56 -2.01 24.87
CA GLY A 524 12.87 -2.36 26.11
C GLY A 524 12.14 -3.72 26.08
N ALA A 525 10.93 -3.73 26.61
CA ALA A 525 10.04 -4.88 26.67
C ALA A 525 9.72 -5.45 25.28
N THR A 526 9.52 -4.59 24.26
CA THR A 526 9.34 -5.04 22.87
C THR A 526 10.53 -5.87 22.38
N ALA A 527 11.76 -5.44 22.66
CA ALA A 527 12.96 -6.22 22.31
C ALA A 527 13.09 -7.51 23.15
N ALA A 528 12.86 -7.41 24.46
CA ALA A 528 12.94 -8.54 25.39
C ALA A 528 11.91 -9.64 25.09
N ALA A 529 10.73 -9.28 24.58
CA ALA A 529 9.69 -10.22 24.17
C ALA A 529 10.09 -11.05 22.93
N ARG A 530 11.10 -10.61 22.16
CA ARG A 530 11.51 -11.27 20.91
C ARG A 530 12.92 -11.86 20.97
N MET A 531 13.76 -11.38 21.87
CA MET A 531 15.07 -11.94 22.15
C MET A 531 15.27 -12.11 23.67
N ALA A 532 15.50 -13.35 24.09
CA ALA A 532 15.79 -13.66 25.49
C ALA A 532 17.05 -12.89 25.96
N GLY A 533 16.90 -12.06 27.00
CA GLY A 533 17.96 -11.18 27.50
C GLY A 533 17.99 -9.78 26.88
N GLY A 534 17.04 -9.43 26.00
CA GLY A 534 16.94 -8.11 25.38
C GLY A 534 17.85 -7.92 24.16
N ARG A 535 18.00 -6.66 23.70
CA ARG A 535 18.84 -6.30 22.56
C ARG A 535 20.33 -6.37 22.96
N PRO A 536 21.16 -7.22 22.32
CA PRO A 536 22.59 -7.26 22.60
C PRO A 536 23.29 -5.94 22.21
N PRO A 537 24.42 -5.60 22.84
CA PRO A 537 25.27 -4.52 22.37
C PRO A 537 25.74 -4.80 20.93
N HIS A 538 25.79 -3.74 20.10
CA HIS A 538 26.13 -3.82 18.66
C HIS A 538 25.15 -4.61 17.77
N VAL A 539 23.90 -4.76 18.20
CA VAL A 539 22.79 -5.22 17.36
C VAL A 539 21.78 -4.08 17.17
N ALA A 540 21.43 -3.81 15.91
CA ALA A 540 20.29 -2.99 15.53
C ALA A 540 19.10 -3.92 15.30
N LEU A 541 18.18 -3.94 16.27
CA LEU A 541 17.05 -4.87 16.29
C LEU A 541 15.79 -4.16 15.81
N TYR A 542 15.07 -4.78 14.88
CA TYR A 542 13.81 -4.28 14.35
C TYR A 542 12.71 -5.31 14.53
N VAL A 543 11.48 -4.86 14.74
CA VAL A 543 10.28 -5.71 14.87
C VAL A 543 9.12 -5.17 14.05
N GLU A 544 8.25 -6.07 13.59
CA GLU A 544 6.98 -5.70 12.96
C GLU A 544 5.90 -5.43 14.01
N GLU A 545 5.34 -4.22 14.02
CA GLU A 545 4.17 -3.86 14.84
C GLU A 545 3.02 -3.37 13.96
N SER A 546 1.78 -3.42 14.47
CA SER A 546 0.59 -2.94 13.76
C SER A 546 -0.24 -2.01 14.63
N GLY A 547 -0.65 -0.87 14.08
CA GLY A 547 -1.47 0.12 14.76
C GLY A 547 -1.50 1.46 14.02
N THR A 548 -2.48 2.30 14.33
CA THR A 548 -2.47 3.72 13.91
C THR A 548 -1.29 4.49 14.51
N SER A 549 -0.75 3.99 15.63
CA SER A 549 0.51 4.45 16.24
C SER A 549 1.73 4.32 15.33
N MET A 550 1.70 3.43 14.33
CA MET A 550 2.73 3.30 13.29
C MET A 550 2.37 4.13 12.05
N ALA A 551 1.09 4.41 11.80
CA ALA A 551 0.68 5.26 10.67
C ALA A 551 0.97 6.75 10.90
N ALA A 552 0.70 7.27 12.10
CA ALA A 552 1.00 8.66 12.47
C ALA A 552 2.48 9.07 12.23
N PRO A 553 3.50 8.29 12.66
CA PRO A 553 4.89 8.65 12.42
C PRO A 553 5.30 8.63 10.95
N HIS A 554 4.63 7.87 10.07
CA HIS A 554 4.88 7.97 8.63
C HIS A 554 4.53 9.37 8.11
N VAL A 555 3.41 9.93 8.56
CA VAL A 555 2.96 11.26 8.18
C VAL A 555 3.84 12.33 8.84
N SER A 556 4.20 12.14 10.11
CA SER A 556 5.16 13.01 10.81
C SER A 556 6.49 13.13 10.06
N GLY A 557 7.09 11.99 9.68
CA GLY A 557 8.32 12.00 8.90
C GLY A 557 8.11 12.57 7.49
N ALA A 558 6.96 12.32 6.84
CA ALA A 558 6.68 12.91 5.53
C ALA A 558 6.58 14.44 5.61
N VAL A 559 5.91 14.98 6.65
CA VAL A 559 5.86 16.42 6.89
C VAL A 559 7.24 16.97 7.23
N ALA A 560 8.04 16.28 8.04
CA ALA A 560 9.40 16.71 8.34
C ALA A 560 10.28 16.77 7.09
N ALA A 561 10.18 15.76 6.21
CA ALA A 561 10.86 15.75 4.91
C ALA A 561 10.36 16.90 4.02
N PHE A 562 9.05 17.15 3.97
CA PHE A 562 8.47 18.28 3.23
C PHE A 562 8.99 19.63 3.72
N LEU A 563 9.00 19.87 5.04
CA LEU A 563 9.47 21.12 5.63
C LEU A 563 10.97 21.35 5.42
N SER A 564 11.76 20.29 5.29
CA SER A 564 13.19 20.43 4.96
C SER A 564 13.43 20.95 3.54
N VAL A 565 12.53 20.65 2.61
CA VAL A 565 12.60 21.11 1.21
C VAL A 565 11.85 22.42 1.00
N ARG A 566 10.81 22.67 1.81
CA ARG A 566 9.92 23.83 1.73
C ARG A 566 9.84 24.54 3.09
N PRO A 567 10.96 25.13 3.57
CA PRO A 567 11.03 25.75 4.89
C PRO A 567 10.09 26.95 5.04
N GLU A 568 9.61 27.55 3.95
CA GLU A 568 8.63 28.62 3.98
C GLU A 568 7.29 28.23 4.63
N PHE A 569 6.97 26.93 4.71
CA PHE A 569 5.77 26.43 5.40
C PHE A 569 5.99 26.14 6.88
N VAL A 570 7.21 26.30 7.41
CA VAL A 570 7.45 26.26 8.86
C VAL A 570 6.61 27.34 9.54
N GLY A 571 5.93 26.96 10.63
CA GLY A 571 4.99 27.86 11.31
C GLY A 571 3.59 27.92 10.68
N GLN A 572 3.32 27.20 9.58
CA GLN A 572 2.04 27.23 8.86
C GLN A 572 1.33 25.86 8.85
N PRO A 573 1.02 25.27 10.02
CA PRO A 573 0.59 23.87 10.11
C PRO A 573 -0.76 23.59 9.42
N GLU A 574 -1.66 24.58 9.36
CA GLU A 574 -2.94 24.42 8.68
C GLU A 574 -2.80 24.39 7.16
N ARG A 575 -1.82 25.13 6.61
CA ARG A 575 -1.49 25.05 5.19
C ARG A 575 -0.83 23.72 4.88
N VAL A 576 0.08 23.26 5.74
CA VAL A 576 0.69 21.93 5.62
C VAL A 576 -0.38 20.84 5.62
N LYS A 577 -1.29 20.84 6.61
CA LYS A 577 -2.44 19.92 6.65
C LYS A 577 -3.25 19.98 5.35
N THR A 578 -3.57 21.18 4.87
CA THR A 578 -4.33 21.37 3.63
C THR A 578 -3.62 20.78 2.41
N ILE A 579 -2.30 21.02 2.28
CA ILE A 579 -1.48 20.48 1.18
C ILE A 579 -1.55 18.96 1.20
N PHE A 580 -1.20 18.36 2.34
CA PHE A 580 -1.14 16.90 2.49
C PHE A 580 -2.50 16.23 2.25
N CYS A 581 -3.59 16.81 2.75
CA CYS A 581 -4.93 16.29 2.46
C CYS A 581 -5.29 16.43 0.97
N ARG A 582 -5.02 17.58 0.34
CA ARG A 582 -5.37 17.79 -1.08
C ARG A 582 -4.54 16.92 -2.03
N THR A 583 -3.33 16.55 -1.65
CA THR A 583 -2.42 15.77 -2.50
C THR A 583 -2.43 14.28 -2.21
N ALA A 584 -3.16 13.84 -1.17
CA ALA A 584 -3.32 12.43 -0.84
C ALA A 584 -3.90 11.63 -2.02
N THR A 585 -3.49 10.37 -2.13
CA THR A 585 -3.97 9.45 -3.15
C THR A 585 -5.23 8.74 -2.64
N ALA A 586 -6.39 9.04 -3.22
CA ALA A 586 -7.64 8.38 -2.86
C ALA A 586 -7.54 6.85 -3.02
N LEU A 587 -8.09 6.10 -2.05
CA LEU A 587 -8.19 4.64 -2.14
C LEU A 587 -9.57 4.20 -2.67
N GLY A 588 -10.48 5.15 -2.89
CA GLY A 588 -11.83 4.89 -3.40
C GLY A 588 -12.74 4.30 -2.32
N ARG A 589 -12.50 4.61 -1.06
CA ARG A 589 -13.26 4.14 0.11
C ARG A 589 -14.06 5.28 0.74
N GLU A 590 -14.90 4.92 1.72
CA GLU A 590 -15.71 5.87 2.46
C GLU A 590 -14.86 6.98 3.10
N ARG A 591 -15.33 8.23 3.04
CA ARG A 591 -14.57 9.41 3.48
C ARG A 591 -14.22 9.35 4.97
N TYR A 592 -15.10 8.80 5.78
CA TYR A 592 -14.86 8.61 7.22
C TYR A 592 -13.89 7.48 7.55
N PHE A 593 -13.45 6.71 6.55
CA PHE A 593 -12.49 5.62 6.71
C PHE A 593 -11.13 6.05 6.20
N GLU A 594 -11.05 6.56 4.96
CA GLU A 594 -9.77 6.91 4.33
C GLU A 594 -9.35 8.37 4.50
N GLY A 595 -10.24 9.24 5.01
CA GLY A 595 -10.01 10.67 5.00
C GLY A 595 -9.83 11.18 3.57
N ALA A 596 -8.78 11.96 3.32
CA ALA A 596 -8.44 12.40 1.97
C ALA A 596 -7.72 11.33 1.12
N GLY A 597 -7.42 10.16 1.70
CA GLY A 597 -6.69 9.07 1.06
C GLY A 597 -5.31 8.82 1.67
N LEU A 598 -4.50 8.02 0.97
CA LEU A 598 -3.15 7.66 1.37
C LEU A 598 -2.19 8.84 1.20
N VAL A 599 -1.39 9.12 2.22
CA VAL A 599 -0.35 10.16 2.17
C VAL A 599 0.60 9.95 0.97
N ASP A 600 0.91 11.04 0.28
CA ASP A 600 1.81 11.06 -0.89
C ASP A 600 2.75 12.25 -0.79
N LEU A 601 3.99 11.99 -0.37
CA LEU A 601 5.00 13.04 -0.17
C LEU A 601 5.43 13.68 -1.50
N MET A 602 5.51 12.89 -2.57
CA MET A 602 5.92 13.41 -3.89
C MET A 602 4.90 14.40 -4.43
N ARG A 603 3.61 14.07 -4.37
CA ARG A 603 2.54 14.98 -4.79
C ARG A 603 2.48 16.21 -3.89
N ALA A 604 2.70 16.07 -2.59
CA ALA A 604 2.77 17.21 -1.67
C ALA A 604 3.87 18.21 -2.10
N LEU A 605 5.09 17.72 -2.34
CA LEU A 605 6.23 18.52 -2.79
C LEU A 605 6.02 19.17 -4.16
N GLN A 606 5.37 18.48 -5.09
CA GLN A 606 5.10 18.97 -6.45
C GLN A 606 3.93 19.95 -6.53
N SER A 607 3.07 20.00 -5.51
CA SER A 607 1.85 20.82 -5.54
C SER A 607 2.06 22.29 -5.19
N VAL A 608 3.28 22.65 -4.75
CA VAL A 608 3.64 23.98 -4.23
C VAL A 608 4.82 24.59 -4.96
#